data_AF-A0A2V7AQ26-F1
#
_entry.id   AF-A0A2V7AQ26-F1
#
_cell.length_a   1.000
_cell.length_b   1.000
_cell.length_c   1.000
_cell.angle_alpha   90.00
_cell.angle_beta   90.00
_cell.angle_gamma   90.00
#
_symmetry.space_group_name_H-M   'P 1'
#
loop_
_entity.id
_entity.type
_entity.pdbx_description
1 polymer ?
#
loop_
_entity_poly.entity_id
_entity_poly.type
_entity_poly.pdbx_seq_one_letter_code
_entity_poly.pdbx_strand_id
1 'polypeptide(L)'
;MLTGFSDRVELGAFGDIETDATVVMRVRLLGPGLLAPERLPGLRWRGLALDRYAGGAWTSSRRERAAVRRSPLGRFELAPFRGTGPVVMQEVYLEPFGADVLFAAPRVLAVELRADAVLVDDMAGVSVPNAAARFRYVAESELESGGAGDVRPLDDETRARYLELPPLPPRVRSLALEITASAREPREAARALAAHLASRYRYTLALGRATSLDPVEEFLFVQRAGNCEYFAAALAVMLRSLDVPARVVNGFQRGEWNPYGGYFMVRLLDAHSWVEAYLDGAWVTLDPSPRGAADAAGAPAEVALYLDALRVRWYRYIVNWSLQDQVMTALRVREAALVWRPRAPALAEWRRLPPGIHVLLALSAMTAALLWWTRRSRAATGRRAPAMPAFYGRALAALARRGLVPAAGETAREFAARVAGAVPAGAASFVALTTAYERLRFGATPPSEDEARLIQRSDTELLHQLAALHPRYNPASRTL
;
A
#
# COMPACT_ATOMS: atom_id res chain seq x y z
N MET A 1 -17.76 2.16 -0.29
CA MET A 1 -16.97 3.31 0.20
C MET A 1 -16.92 3.19 1.71
N LEU A 2 -15.76 3.41 2.33
CA LEU A 2 -15.68 3.44 3.79
C LEU A 2 -16.57 4.60 4.28
N THR A 3 -17.43 4.36 5.27
CA THR A 3 -18.08 5.44 6.05
C THR A 3 -16.93 6.30 6.62
N GLY A 4 -16.98 7.64 6.64
CA GLY A 4 -15.72 8.35 6.95
C GLY A 4 -15.43 9.63 6.18
N PHE A 5 -15.14 9.34 4.91
CA PHE A 5 -14.52 10.24 3.97
C PHE A 5 -15.43 10.45 2.77
N SER A 6 -16.73 10.50 3.06
CA SER A 6 -17.81 10.72 2.09
C SER A 6 -18.40 12.12 2.29
N ASP A 7 -19.26 12.55 1.37
CA ASP A 7 -19.91 13.88 1.40
C ASP A 7 -20.94 14.06 2.49
N ARG A 8 -21.22 12.97 3.21
CA ARG A 8 -22.17 12.94 4.31
C ARG A 8 -21.61 12.10 5.45
N VAL A 9 -21.77 12.61 6.66
CA VAL A 9 -21.35 11.97 7.90
C VAL A 9 -22.50 12.04 8.87
N GLU A 10 -23.05 10.88 9.21
CA GLU A 10 -24.09 10.77 10.21
C GLU A 10 -23.46 10.46 11.55
N LEU A 11 -23.82 11.25 12.57
CA LEU A 11 -23.23 11.12 13.90
C LEU A 11 -23.50 9.72 14.47
N GLY A 12 -22.42 9.02 14.80
CA GLY A 12 -22.47 7.68 15.36
C GLY A 12 -22.38 6.53 14.35
N ALA A 13 -22.24 6.81 13.05
CA ALA A 13 -21.98 5.80 12.03
C ALA A 13 -20.49 5.37 11.92
N PHE A 14 -19.58 6.03 12.66
CA PHE A 14 -18.13 5.87 12.54
C PHE A 14 -17.45 4.98 13.59
N GLY A 15 -18.18 4.54 14.62
CA GLY A 15 -17.57 3.81 15.76
C GLY A 15 -16.71 2.61 15.35
N ASP A 16 -17.07 1.92 14.25
CA ASP A 16 -16.38 0.73 13.76
C ASP A 16 -14.97 1.02 13.22
N ILE A 17 -14.76 2.16 12.57
CA ILE A 17 -13.46 2.52 11.94
C ILE A 17 -12.43 2.90 12.97
N GLU A 18 -12.87 3.55 14.06
CA GLU A 18 -12.00 3.94 15.16
C GLU A 18 -11.42 2.74 15.93
N THR A 19 -11.86 1.52 15.62
CA THR A 19 -11.33 0.27 16.18
C THR A 19 -10.43 -0.53 15.21
N ASP A 20 -10.35 -0.12 13.95
CA ASP A 20 -9.62 -0.85 12.91
C ASP A 20 -8.13 -0.45 12.87
N ALA A 21 -7.23 -1.40 13.15
CA ALA A 21 -5.78 -1.18 13.14
C ALA A 21 -5.14 -1.27 11.75
N THR A 22 -5.93 -1.33 10.67
CA THR A 22 -5.43 -1.37 9.30
C THR A 22 -4.67 -0.08 8.96
N VAL A 23 -3.43 -0.23 8.49
CA VAL A 23 -2.61 0.90 8.03
C VAL A 23 -3.18 1.43 6.72
N VAL A 24 -3.49 2.71 6.67
CA VAL A 24 -4.03 3.40 5.48
C VAL A 24 -3.07 4.38 4.87
N MET A 25 -2.14 4.91 5.65
CA MET A 25 -1.24 5.93 5.18
C MET A 25 0.10 5.87 5.89
N ARG A 26 1.16 6.18 5.16
CA ARG A 26 2.50 6.39 5.72
C ARG A 26 3.04 7.72 5.25
N VAL A 27 3.45 8.57 6.17
CA VAL A 27 3.88 9.94 5.87
C VAL A 27 5.31 10.17 6.32
N ARG A 28 6.18 10.51 5.37
CA ARG A 28 7.57 10.86 5.62
C ARG A 28 7.77 12.35 5.41
N LEU A 29 8.29 13.05 6.43
CA LEU A 29 8.66 14.46 6.29
C LEU A 29 10.02 14.58 5.59
N LEU A 30 10.10 15.46 4.59
CA LEU A 30 11.31 15.73 3.81
C LEU A 30 11.91 17.07 4.24
N GLY A 31 13.21 17.12 4.53
CA GLY A 31 13.94 18.36 4.82
C GLY A 31 14.99 18.23 5.95
N PRO A 32 16.09 18.99 5.90
CA PRO A 32 17.11 19.00 6.96
C PRO A 32 16.58 19.70 8.22
N GLY A 33 16.47 18.97 9.34
CA GLY A 33 16.11 19.54 10.66
C GLY A 33 14.74 19.16 11.23
N LEU A 34 13.88 18.46 10.47
CA LEU A 34 12.53 18.04 10.87
C LEU A 34 12.45 16.65 11.55
N LEU A 35 13.58 16.12 12.02
CA LEU A 35 13.73 14.74 12.55
C LEU A 35 13.35 14.56 14.04
N ALA A 36 12.51 15.43 14.59
CA ALA A 36 11.97 15.25 15.94
C ALA A 36 10.44 15.34 15.88
N PRO A 37 9.71 14.20 15.86
CA PRO A 37 8.25 14.14 15.90
C PRO A 37 7.63 15.00 17.02
N GLU A 38 8.38 15.17 18.11
CA GLU A 38 8.06 15.98 19.29
C GLU A 38 7.94 17.48 19.01
N ARG A 39 8.56 17.99 17.93
CA ARG A 39 8.59 19.43 17.59
C ARG A 39 7.40 19.91 16.76
N LEU A 40 6.50 19.02 16.36
CA LEU A 40 5.29 19.34 15.59
C LEU A 40 4.02 18.94 16.39
N PRO A 41 3.78 19.52 17.57
CA PRO A 41 2.55 19.26 18.32
C PRO A 41 1.36 19.73 17.48
N GLY A 42 0.35 18.86 17.33
CA GLY A 42 -0.86 19.18 16.56
C GLY A 42 -0.79 18.90 15.06
N LEU A 43 0.25 18.21 14.56
CA LEU A 43 0.26 17.71 13.18
C LEU A 43 -0.93 16.77 12.95
N ARG A 44 -1.71 17.04 11.90
CA ARG A 44 -2.88 16.25 11.50
C ARG A 44 -2.90 16.12 9.99
N TRP A 45 -3.51 15.06 9.50
CA TRP A 45 -3.66 14.81 8.08
C TRP A 45 -5.09 15.17 7.68
N ARG A 46 -5.25 16.41 7.22
CA ARG A 46 -6.52 16.96 6.76
C ARG A 46 -6.97 16.25 5.48
N GLY A 47 -8.22 15.79 5.47
CA GLY A 47 -8.87 15.24 4.29
C GLY A 47 -9.90 16.23 3.74
N LEU A 48 -11.14 16.11 4.21
CA LEU A 48 -12.29 16.88 3.72
C LEU A 48 -12.94 17.70 4.83
N ALA A 49 -13.64 18.77 4.45
CA ALA A 49 -14.44 19.57 5.36
C ALA A 49 -15.93 19.46 5.05
N LEU A 50 -16.75 19.67 6.08
CA LEU A 50 -18.20 19.62 6.07
C LEU A 50 -18.73 20.90 6.69
N ASP A 51 -19.71 21.50 6.04
CA ASP A 51 -20.15 22.87 6.29
C ASP A 51 -21.65 22.96 6.56
N ARG A 52 -22.43 21.93 6.27
CA ARG A 52 -23.87 21.94 6.53
C ARG A 52 -24.28 20.89 7.53
N TYR A 53 -24.87 21.34 8.63
CA TYR A 53 -25.46 20.49 9.65
C TYR A 53 -26.97 20.37 9.46
N ALA A 54 -27.50 19.15 9.37
CA ALA A 54 -28.93 18.91 9.33
C ALA A 54 -29.28 17.51 9.86
N GLY A 55 -30.20 17.44 10.83
CA GLY A 55 -30.79 16.19 11.31
C GLY A 55 -29.76 15.16 11.79
N GLY A 56 -28.76 15.59 12.55
CA GLY A 56 -27.70 14.69 13.03
C GLY A 56 -26.63 14.34 12.00
N ALA A 57 -26.60 14.98 10.84
CA ALA A 57 -25.61 14.74 9.80
C ALA A 57 -24.87 16.02 9.39
N TRP A 58 -23.57 15.88 9.13
CA TRP A 58 -22.74 16.88 8.48
C TRP A 58 -22.56 16.53 7.01
N THR A 59 -22.71 17.52 6.13
CA THR A 59 -22.61 17.36 4.67
C THR A 59 -21.77 18.47 4.06
N SER A 60 -21.21 18.21 2.88
CA SER A 60 -20.57 19.22 2.03
C SER A 60 -21.60 19.83 1.08
N SER A 61 -21.97 21.10 1.26
CA SER A 61 -23.07 21.76 0.53
C SER A 61 -22.70 22.25 -0.87
N ARG A 62 -21.43 22.57 -1.12
CA ARG A 62 -20.90 22.94 -2.44
C ARG A 62 -19.59 22.18 -2.72
N ARG A 63 -19.59 21.38 -3.79
CA ARG A 63 -18.39 20.82 -4.42
C ARG A 63 -18.21 21.47 -5.79
N GLU A 64 -18.04 22.78 -5.83
CA GLU A 64 -17.38 23.36 -7.00
C GLU A 64 -15.93 22.88 -6.99
N ARG A 65 -15.73 21.72 -7.62
CA ARG A 65 -14.42 21.09 -7.75
C ARG A 65 -13.76 21.69 -8.97
N ALA A 66 -12.82 22.60 -8.74
CA ALA A 66 -12.00 23.14 -9.79
C ALA A 66 -10.94 22.11 -10.17
N ALA A 67 -10.87 21.75 -11.45
CA ALA A 67 -9.79 20.94 -11.98
C ALA A 67 -8.53 21.80 -12.10
N VAL A 68 -7.55 21.53 -11.23
CA VAL A 68 -6.23 22.14 -11.30
C VAL A 68 -5.36 21.33 -12.25
N ARG A 69 -4.79 22.01 -13.24
CA ARG A 69 -3.85 21.40 -14.20
C ARG A 69 -2.44 21.43 -13.64
N ARG A 70 -1.63 20.47 -14.09
CA ARG A 70 -0.22 20.40 -13.74
C ARG A 70 0.53 21.61 -14.29
N SER A 71 1.36 22.24 -13.47
CA SER A 71 2.23 23.34 -13.86
C SER A 71 3.43 22.84 -14.70
N PRO A 72 4.15 23.72 -15.40
CA PRO A 72 5.37 23.35 -16.14
C PRO A 72 6.45 22.71 -15.27
N LEU A 73 6.45 22.98 -13.96
CA LEU A 73 7.36 22.39 -12.98
C LEU A 73 6.95 20.97 -12.55
N GLY A 74 5.89 20.41 -13.13
CA GLY A 74 5.45 19.04 -12.86
C GLY A 74 4.56 18.87 -11.63
N ARG A 75 4.21 19.96 -10.93
CA ARG A 75 3.38 19.97 -9.71
C ARG A 75 2.02 20.64 -9.92
N PHE A 76 1.07 20.40 -9.04
CA PHE A 76 -0.21 21.10 -8.99
C PHE A 76 -0.13 22.20 -7.93
N GLU A 77 -0.29 23.46 -8.33
CA GLU A 77 -0.28 24.61 -7.42
C GLU A 77 -1.71 24.87 -6.94
N LEU A 78 -1.93 24.73 -5.63
CA LEU A 78 -3.28 24.71 -5.05
C LEU A 78 -3.59 26.00 -4.27
N ALA A 79 -2.58 26.56 -3.59
CA ALA A 79 -2.75 27.77 -2.80
C ALA A 79 -1.46 28.61 -2.72
N PRO A 80 -1.56 29.93 -2.58
CA PRO A 80 -0.40 30.78 -2.34
C PRO A 80 0.13 30.62 -0.91
N PHE A 81 1.44 30.79 -0.76
CA PHE A 81 2.10 30.91 0.55
C PHE A 81 1.64 32.18 1.27
N ARG A 82 1.34 32.09 2.57
CA ARG A 82 0.86 33.25 3.37
C ARG A 82 1.80 33.70 4.48
N GLY A 83 2.86 32.96 4.79
CA GLY A 83 3.73 33.24 5.93
C GLY A 83 3.10 32.99 7.31
N THR A 84 2.06 32.15 7.39
CA THR A 84 1.35 31.79 8.63
C THR A 84 2.10 30.79 9.51
N GLY A 85 3.14 30.13 8.97
CA GLY A 85 3.96 29.17 9.71
C GLY A 85 4.98 28.42 8.85
N PRO A 86 5.65 27.40 9.40
CA PRO A 86 6.69 26.66 8.71
C PRO A 86 6.08 25.81 7.59
N VAL A 87 6.81 25.72 6.49
CA VAL A 87 6.47 24.85 5.37
C VAL A 87 7.05 23.47 5.60
N VAL A 88 6.22 22.45 5.43
CA VAL A 88 6.60 21.04 5.52
C VAL A 88 6.37 20.33 4.20
N MET A 89 7.37 19.56 3.77
CA MET A 89 7.25 18.67 2.62
C MET A 89 6.96 17.26 3.11
N GLN A 90 5.92 16.63 2.56
CA GLN A 90 5.40 15.36 3.04
C GLN A 90 5.35 14.39 1.88
N GLU A 91 6.10 13.29 1.96
CA GLU A 91 5.94 12.16 1.06
C GLU A 91 4.93 11.20 1.66
N VAL A 92 3.78 11.06 1.01
CA VAL A 92 2.65 10.26 1.47
C VAL A 92 2.51 9.01 0.62
N TYR A 93 2.41 7.86 1.27
CA TYR A 93 2.04 6.59 0.68
C TYR A 93 0.64 6.21 1.18
N LEU A 94 -0.36 6.34 0.31
CA LEU A 94 -1.76 6.06 0.62
C LEU A 94 -2.15 4.68 0.10
N GLU A 95 -2.65 3.83 1.00
CA GLU A 95 -3.23 2.54 0.67
C GLU A 95 -4.65 2.74 0.09
N PRO A 96 -5.11 1.88 -0.84
CA PRO A 96 -6.47 1.97 -1.37
C PRO A 96 -7.47 1.49 -0.30
N PHE A 97 -8.14 2.42 0.36
CA PHE A 97 -9.26 2.13 1.28
C PHE A 97 -10.60 2.73 0.81
N GLY A 98 -10.67 3.14 -0.47
CA GLY A 98 -11.90 3.58 -1.11
C GLY A 98 -12.29 5.05 -0.91
N ALA A 99 -11.32 5.91 -0.59
CA ALA A 99 -11.46 7.37 -0.60
C ALA A 99 -10.78 7.97 -1.86
N ASP A 100 -11.41 8.98 -2.48
CA ASP A 100 -10.85 9.77 -3.59
C ASP A 100 -10.06 11.00 -3.12
N VAL A 101 -9.95 11.19 -1.79
CA VAL A 101 -9.36 12.36 -1.12
C VAL A 101 -7.87 12.12 -0.85
N LEU A 102 -7.07 13.17 -1.03
CA LEU A 102 -5.68 13.23 -0.59
C LEU A 102 -5.61 13.82 0.82
N PHE A 103 -4.68 13.30 1.62
CA PHE A 103 -4.48 13.66 3.02
C PHE A 103 -3.12 14.32 3.20
N ALA A 104 -3.10 15.53 3.76
CA ALA A 104 -1.86 16.26 4.01
C ALA A 104 -2.02 17.17 5.22
N ALA A 105 -0.91 17.71 5.72
CA ALA A 105 -0.95 18.75 6.74
C ALA A 105 -1.75 19.96 6.27
N PRO A 106 -2.31 20.75 7.21
CA PRO A 106 -3.16 21.90 6.89
C PRO A 106 -2.53 22.83 5.85
N ARG A 107 -3.39 23.47 5.04
CA ARG A 107 -3.03 24.39 3.95
C ARG A 107 -1.99 23.84 2.97
N VAL A 108 -2.46 22.96 2.09
CA VAL A 108 -1.65 22.43 0.99
C VAL A 108 -1.37 23.52 -0.05
N LEU A 109 -0.10 23.85 -0.24
CA LEU A 109 0.37 24.83 -1.23
C LEU A 109 0.50 24.19 -2.61
N ALA A 110 1.10 23.00 -2.65
CA ALA A 110 1.31 22.26 -3.89
C ALA A 110 1.32 20.75 -3.66
N VAL A 111 0.95 19.99 -4.70
CA VAL A 111 1.03 18.53 -4.70
C VAL A 111 1.73 18.03 -5.96
N GLU A 112 2.64 17.09 -5.81
CA GLU A 112 3.27 16.34 -6.89
C GLU A 112 2.79 14.89 -6.86
N LEU A 113 2.12 14.45 -7.91
CA LEU A 113 1.63 13.08 -8.06
C LEU A 113 1.55 12.70 -9.55
N ARG A 114 1.40 11.41 -9.86
CA ARG A 114 1.19 10.92 -11.23
C ARG A 114 -0.31 10.87 -11.55
N ALA A 115 -0.91 12.03 -11.80
CA ALA A 115 -2.28 12.18 -12.27
C ALA A 115 -2.36 13.25 -13.39
N ASP A 116 -3.40 13.20 -14.20
CA ASP A 116 -3.66 14.19 -15.25
C ASP A 116 -4.27 15.48 -14.69
N ALA A 117 -5.08 15.35 -13.63
CA ALA A 117 -5.72 16.44 -12.95
C ALA A 117 -5.90 16.14 -11.45
N VAL A 118 -6.00 17.22 -10.67
CA VAL A 118 -6.42 17.20 -9.28
C VAL A 118 -7.67 18.07 -9.16
N LEU A 119 -8.63 17.63 -8.36
CA LEU A 119 -9.84 18.38 -8.05
C LEU A 119 -9.68 19.03 -6.69
N VAL A 120 -9.84 20.35 -6.64
CA VAL A 120 -9.80 21.12 -5.39
C VAL A 120 -11.19 21.69 -5.14
N ASP A 121 -11.73 21.47 -3.95
CA ASP A 121 -12.96 22.11 -3.51
C ASP A 121 -12.70 23.49 -2.88
N ASP A 122 -13.76 24.27 -2.70
CA ASP A 122 -13.73 25.61 -2.11
C ASP A 122 -13.33 25.62 -0.62
N MET A 123 -13.29 24.45 0.03
CA MET A 123 -12.82 24.24 1.38
C MET A 123 -11.38 23.70 1.44
N ALA A 124 -10.64 23.76 0.33
CA ALA A 124 -9.26 23.25 0.20
C ALA A 124 -9.10 21.73 0.43
N GLY A 125 -10.18 20.96 0.29
CA GLY A 125 -10.12 19.52 0.10
C GLY A 125 -9.57 19.19 -1.29
N VAL A 126 -8.68 18.19 -1.34
CA VAL A 126 -7.96 17.81 -2.55
C VAL A 126 -8.34 16.38 -2.88
N SER A 127 -8.76 16.11 -4.12
CA SER A 127 -9.17 14.79 -4.56
C SER A 127 -8.62 14.45 -5.94
N VAL A 128 -8.48 13.16 -6.22
CA VAL A 128 -7.97 12.65 -7.50
C VAL A 128 -9.08 11.84 -8.17
N PRO A 129 -9.46 12.17 -9.42
CA PRO A 129 -10.40 11.35 -10.18
C PRO A 129 -9.87 9.91 -10.33
N ASN A 130 -10.73 8.92 -10.14
CA ASN A 130 -10.42 7.49 -10.35
C ASN A 130 -9.25 6.98 -9.49
N ALA A 131 -9.31 7.22 -8.18
CA ALA A 131 -8.33 6.75 -7.21
C ALA A 131 -8.36 5.22 -7.01
N ALA A 132 -7.98 4.43 -8.03
CA ALA A 132 -8.12 2.96 -8.00
C ALA A 132 -6.89 2.20 -7.46
N ALA A 133 -5.74 2.87 -7.28
CA ALA A 133 -4.47 2.24 -6.92
C ALA A 133 -3.83 2.87 -5.67
N ARG A 134 -2.75 2.28 -5.17
CA ARG A 134 -1.88 2.91 -4.16
C ARG A 134 -1.31 4.22 -4.72
N PHE A 135 -1.48 5.33 -3.99
CA PHE A 135 -0.94 6.62 -4.40
C PHE A 135 0.32 6.95 -3.61
N ARG A 136 1.38 7.34 -4.33
CA ARG A 136 2.50 8.10 -3.78
C ARG A 136 2.39 9.52 -4.28
N TYR A 137 2.43 10.48 -3.36
CA TYR A 137 2.47 11.90 -3.70
C TYR A 137 3.34 12.66 -2.71
N VAL A 138 3.84 13.81 -3.16
CA VAL A 138 4.54 14.77 -2.31
C VAL A 138 3.63 15.98 -2.14
N ALA A 139 3.30 16.32 -0.90
CA ALA A 139 2.51 17.50 -0.56
C ALA A 139 3.39 18.52 0.18
N GLU A 140 3.38 19.75 -0.32
CA GLU A 140 3.96 20.91 0.35
C GLU A 140 2.84 21.64 1.10
N SER A 141 2.95 21.71 2.42
CA SER A 141 1.92 22.31 3.28
C SER A 141 2.51 23.39 4.17
N GLU A 142 1.73 24.43 4.44
CA GLU A 142 2.08 25.51 5.35
C GLU A 142 1.36 25.32 6.70
N LEU A 143 2.10 24.98 7.75
CA LEU A 143 1.49 24.73 9.06
C LEU A 143 0.93 26.02 9.67
N GLU A 144 -0.18 25.89 10.41
CA GLU A 144 -0.73 26.97 11.22
C GLU A 144 0.22 27.26 12.39
N SER A 145 0.84 28.45 12.46
CA SER A 145 1.67 28.88 13.61
C SER A 145 1.07 30.01 14.43
N GLY A 146 -0.26 30.23 14.32
CA GLY A 146 -0.95 31.27 15.08
C GLY A 146 -0.55 32.71 14.76
N GLY A 147 0.31 32.92 13.76
CA GLY A 147 0.71 34.24 13.26
C GLY A 147 -0.40 34.89 12.43
N ALA A 148 -0.47 36.21 12.48
CA ALA A 148 -1.34 37.02 11.63
C ALA A 148 -0.85 36.91 10.17
N GLY A 149 -1.39 35.95 9.43
CA GLY A 149 -1.31 35.97 7.97
C GLY A 149 -2.16 37.10 7.39
N ASP A 150 -2.13 37.26 6.06
CA ASP A 150 -3.00 38.19 5.34
C ASP A 150 -4.47 37.95 5.72
N VAL A 151 -5.04 38.88 6.51
CA VAL A 151 -6.39 38.83 7.05
C VAL A 151 -7.36 39.16 5.92
N ARG A 152 -8.00 38.12 5.36
CA ARG A 152 -8.97 38.28 4.28
C ARG A 152 -10.37 37.98 4.79
N PRO A 153 -11.21 38.99 5.11
CA PRO A 153 -12.56 38.74 5.61
C PRO A 153 -13.34 37.83 4.64
N LEU A 154 -14.15 36.94 5.21
CA LEU A 154 -15.11 36.17 4.43
C LEU A 154 -16.13 37.15 3.83
N ASP A 155 -16.50 36.95 2.58
CA ASP A 155 -17.67 37.61 2.01
C ASP A 155 -18.95 37.18 2.74
N ASP A 156 -20.02 37.96 2.59
CA ASP A 156 -21.26 37.75 3.34
C ASP A 156 -21.93 36.41 3.02
N GLU A 157 -21.83 35.92 1.77
CA GLU A 157 -22.41 34.64 1.35
C GLU A 157 -21.65 33.48 2.01
N THR A 158 -20.32 33.49 1.94
CA THR A 158 -19.46 32.51 2.59
C THR A 158 -19.61 32.54 4.10
N ARG A 159 -19.72 33.74 4.71
CA ARG A 159 -19.98 33.89 6.14
C ARG A 159 -21.34 33.28 6.52
N ALA A 160 -22.41 33.60 5.80
CA ALA A 160 -23.75 33.07 6.08
C ALA A 160 -23.78 31.53 5.98
N ARG A 161 -23.13 30.97 4.97
CA ARG A 161 -22.96 29.51 4.80
C ARG A 161 -22.33 28.83 6.02
N TYR A 162 -21.26 29.41 6.56
CA TYR A 162 -20.58 28.85 7.73
C TYR A 162 -21.24 29.19 9.07
N LEU A 163 -22.33 29.97 9.06
CA LEU A 163 -23.19 30.25 10.20
C LEU A 163 -24.53 29.49 10.13
N GLU A 164 -24.84 28.85 9.00
CA GLU A 164 -26.10 28.12 8.81
C GLU A 164 -26.27 27.06 9.91
N LEU A 165 -27.41 27.12 10.60
CA LEU A 165 -27.87 26.12 11.55
C LEU A 165 -29.36 25.87 11.32
N PRO A 166 -29.83 24.62 11.44
CA PRO A 166 -31.26 24.35 11.52
C PRO A 166 -31.84 25.00 12.79
N PRO A 167 -33.18 25.09 12.92
CA PRO A 167 -33.79 25.48 14.19
C PRO A 167 -33.28 24.58 15.32
N LEU A 168 -32.55 25.18 16.26
CA LEU A 168 -32.00 24.48 17.42
C LEU A 168 -32.68 24.94 18.72
N PRO A 169 -32.76 24.05 19.72
CA PRO A 169 -33.23 24.41 21.05
C PRO A 169 -32.44 25.59 21.63
N PRO A 170 -33.09 26.62 22.21
CA PRO A 170 -32.41 27.78 22.79
C PRO A 170 -31.34 27.42 23.82
N ARG A 171 -31.53 26.29 24.52
CA ARG A 171 -30.58 25.78 25.53
C ARG A 171 -29.16 25.57 25.01
N VAL A 172 -28.97 25.26 23.72
CA VAL A 172 -27.64 25.11 23.12
C VAL A 172 -26.89 26.45 23.13
N ARG A 173 -27.55 27.53 22.68
CA ARG A 173 -26.99 28.88 22.69
C ARG A 173 -26.79 29.38 24.13
N SER A 174 -27.75 29.12 25.03
CA SER A 174 -27.62 29.51 26.44
C SER A 174 -26.41 28.87 27.11
N LEU A 175 -26.17 27.57 26.88
CA LEU A 175 -24.98 26.88 27.38
C LEU A 175 -23.69 27.49 26.79
N ALA A 176 -23.69 27.80 25.49
CA ALA A 176 -22.54 28.42 24.86
C ALA A 176 -22.21 29.80 25.44
N LEU A 177 -23.23 30.63 25.70
CA LEU A 177 -23.09 31.93 26.37
C LEU A 177 -22.61 31.79 27.82
N GLU A 178 -23.11 30.80 28.56
CA GLU A 178 -22.68 30.53 29.94
C GLU A 178 -21.19 30.17 30.00
N ILE A 179 -20.72 29.26 29.15
CA ILE A 179 -19.32 28.84 29.10
C ILE A 179 -18.39 29.98 28.69
N THR A 180 -18.87 30.88 27.83
CA THR A 180 -18.08 31.98 27.27
C THR A 180 -18.25 33.30 28.02
N ALA A 181 -18.96 33.32 29.15
CA ALA A 181 -19.30 34.54 29.89
C ALA A 181 -18.07 35.36 30.34
N SER A 182 -16.93 34.72 30.58
CA SER A 182 -15.68 35.39 30.94
C SER A 182 -14.81 35.79 29.75
N ALA A 183 -15.12 35.31 28.55
CA ALA A 183 -14.32 35.53 27.37
C ALA A 183 -14.53 36.95 26.81
N ARG A 184 -13.44 37.63 26.48
CA ARG A 184 -13.47 39.00 25.92
C ARG A 184 -13.34 39.03 24.41
N GLU A 185 -12.77 37.98 23.83
CA GLU A 185 -12.49 37.86 22.40
C GLU A 185 -13.08 36.56 21.81
N PRO A 186 -13.47 36.54 20.51
CA PRO A 186 -14.00 35.33 19.86
C PRO A 186 -13.05 34.14 19.96
N ARG A 187 -11.73 34.38 19.89
CA ARG A 187 -10.70 33.34 20.04
C ARG A 187 -10.70 32.73 21.44
N GLU A 188 -10.87 33.56 22.46
CA GLU A 188 -10.96 33.09 23.85
C GLU A 188 -12.24 32.27 24.06
N ALA A 189 -13.37 32.76 23.55
CA ALA A 189 -14.65 32.07 23.60
C ALA A 189 -14.57 30.68 22.93
N ALA A 190 -13.96 30.62 21.74
CA ALA A 190 -13.81 29.36 21.00
C ALA A 190 -12.92 28.34 21.72
N ARG A 191 -11.82 28.80 22.34
CA ARG A 191 -10.96 27.95 23.17
C ARG A 191 -11.66 27.50 24.45
N ALA A 192 -12.44 28.38 25.09
CA ALA A 192 -13.21 28.03 26.29
C ALA A 192 -14.24 26.95 26.01
N LEU A 193 -14.96 27.03 24.88
CA LEU A 193 -15.89 25.99 24.44
C LEU A 193 -15.17 24.65 24.20
N ALA A 194 -14.07 24.66 23.44
CA ALA A 194 -13.30 23.44 23.19
C ALA A 194 -12.77 22.81 24.49
N ALA A 195 -12.23 23.62 25.40
CA ALA A 195 -11.73 23.16 26.70
C ALA A 195 -12.84 22.65 27.63
N HIS A 196 -14.02 23.28 27.60
CA HIS A 196 -15.18 22.83 28.36
C HIS A 196 -15.63 21.44 27.89
N LEU A 197 -15.76 21.24 26.58
CA LEU A 197 -16.10 19.94 26.01
C LEU A 197 -15.04 18.90 26.40
N ALA A 198 -13.76 19.19 26.20
CA ALA A 198 -12.68 18.26 26.51
C ALA A 198 -12.57 17.88 28.01
N SER A 199 -12.99 18.76 28.92
CA SER A 199 -12.85 18.53 30.38
C SER A 199 -14.12 18.02 31.07
N ARG A 200 -15.31 18.34 30.53
CA ARG A 200 -16.60 18.01 31.17
C ARG A 200 -17.32 16.83 30.55
N TYR A 201 -16.88 16.37 29.38
CA TYR A 201 -17.51 15.28 28.61
C TYR A 201 -16.55 14.10 28.48
N ARG A 202 -17.11 12.89 28.33
CA ARG A 202 -16.34 11.65 28.27
C ARG A 202 -16.19 11.15 26.83
N TYR A 203 -14.99 10.71 26.45
CA TYR A 203 -14.81 10.01 25.17
C TYR A 203 -15.30 8.56 25.25
N THR A 204 -16.09 8.09 24.29
CA THR A 204 -16.52 6.69 24.18
C THR A 204 -16.81 6.30 22.73
N LEU A 205 -16.44 5.06 22.37
CA LEU A 205 -16.82 4.43 21.09
C LEU A 205 -18.12 3.62 21.21
N ALA A 206 -18.52 3.26 22.45
CA ALA A 206 -19.79 2.62 22.72
C ALA A 206 -20.90 3.70 22.70
N LEU A 207 -21.49 3.87 21.52
CA LEU A 207 -22.54 4.85 21.27
C LEU A 207 -23.91 4.17 21.31
N GLY A 208 -24.86 4.81 22.00
CA GLY A 208 -26.26 4.39 22.05
C GLY A 208 -27.16 5.60 22.16
N ARG A 209 -28.14 5.71 21.26
CA ARG A 209 -29.17 6.76 21.32
C ARG A 209 -30.17 6.39 22.42
N ALA A 210 -30.29 7.25 23.42
CA ALA A 210 -31.28 7.11 24.49
C ALA A 210 -32.57 7.87 24.17
N THR A 211 -32.54 8.81 23.22
CA THR A 211 -33.67 9.71 22.93
C THR A 211 -33.89 9.93 21.44
N SER A 212 -35.03 10.55 21.10
CA SER A 212 -35.32 11.07 19.76
C SER A 212 -34.85 12.51 19.55
N LEU A 213 -34.15 13.12 20.52
CA LEU A 213 -33.61 14.48 20.42
C LEU A 213 -32.60 14.60 19.29
N ASP A 214 -32.27 15.82 18.89
CA ASP A 214 -31.13 16.02 17.98
C ASP A 214 -29.84 15.42 18.60
N PRO A 215 -28.96 14.74 17.84
CA PRO A 215 -27.77 14.10 18.40
C PRO A 215 -26.80 15.03 19.12
N VAL A 216 -26.68 16.30 18.69
CA VAL A 216 -25.86 17.29 19.40
C VAL A 216 -26.52 17.69 20.72
N GLU A 217 -27.84 17.85 20.72
CA GLU A 217 -28.60 18.15 21.93
C GLU A 217 -28.52 17.00 22.95
N GLU A 218 -28.70 15.76 22.50
CA GLU A 218 -28.58 14.58 23.38
C GLU A 218 -27.17 14.47 23.96
N PHE A 219 -26.12 14.70 23.15
CA PHE A 219 -24.75 14.70 23.61
C PHE A 219 -24.49 15.78 24.68
N LEU A 220 -24.94 17.01 24.45
CA LEU A 220 -24.72 18.15 25.35
C LEU A 220 -25.44 17.99 26.71
N PHE A 221 -26.68 17.51 26.70
CA PHE A 221 -27.55 17.59 27.88
C PHE A 221 -27.89 16.26 28.53
N VAL A 222 -27.75 15.13 27.81
CA VAL A 222 -28.16 13.81 28.31
C VAL A 222 -26.94 12.90 28.49
N GLN A 223 -26.28 12.54 27.40
CA GLN A 223 -25.22 11.52 27.41
C GLN A 223 -23.92 12.03 28.01
N ARG A 224 -23.56 13.27 27.67
CA ARG A 224 -22.25 13.87 27.97
C ARG A 224 -21.06 12.96 27.63
N ALA A 225 -21.24 12.10 26.63
CA ALA A 225 -20.25 11.15 26.18
C ALA A 225 -20.45 10.83 24.69
N GLY A 226 -19.36 10.74 23.93
CA GLY A 226 -19.39 10.46 22.50
C GLY A 226 -18.00 10.23 21.89
N ASN A 227 -17.96 9.95 20.59
CA ASN A 227 -16.71 9.87 19.81
C ASN A 227 -16.32 11.26 19.26
N CYS A 228 -15.21 11.35 18.52
CA CYS A 228 -14.69 12.61 17.99
C CYS A 228 -15.72 13.42 17.17
N GLU A 229 -16.65 12.76 16.50
CA GLU A 229 -17.68 13.40 15.68
C GLU A 229 -18.68 14.20 16.52
N TYR A 230 -19.16 13.64 17.64
CA TYR A 230 -20.09 14.35 18.53
C TYR A 230 -19.44 15.58 19.14
N PHE A 231 -18.17 15.46 19.54
CA PHE A 231 -17.40 16.57 20.07
C PHE A 231 -17.21 17.67 19.02
N ALA A 232 -16.79 17.33 17.80
CA ALA A 232 -16.61 18.28 16.71
C ALA A 232 -17.93 18.94 16.30
N ALA A 233 -19.01 18.15 16.17
CA ALA A 233 -20.33 18.65 15.83
C ALA A 233 -20.86 19.62 16.90
N ALA A 234 -20.77 19.26 18.18
CA ALA A 234 -21.21 20.10 19.28
C ALA A 234 -20.44 21.43 19.32
N LEU A 235 -19.11 21.38 19.18
CA LEU A 235 -18.29 22.61 19.14
C LEU A 235 -18.68 23.50 17.95
N ALA A 236 -18.80 22.93 16.74
CA ALA A 236 -19.17 23.69 15.56
C ALA A 236 -20.56 24.33 15.69
N VAL A 237 -21.54 23.58 16.23
CA VAL A 237 -22.89 24.12 16.48
C VAL A 237 -22.87 25.22 17.53
N MET A 238 -22.15 25.04 18.65
CA MET A 238 -22.06 26.06 19.70
C MET A 238 -21.38 27.34 19.17
N LEU A 239 -20.30 27.22 18.39
CA LEU A 239 -19.63 28.36 17.76
C LEU A 239 -20.56 29.13 16.81
N ARG A 240 -21.25 28.41 15.92
CA ARG A 240 -22.21 29.02 14.99
C ARG A 240 -23.37 29.71 15.72
N SER A 241 -23.81 29.17 16.86
CA SER A 241 -24.85 29.81 17.69
C SER A 241 -24.41 31.12 18.35
N LEU A 242 -23.09 31.38 18.40
CA LEU A 242 -22.46 32.60 18.87
C LEU A 242 -21.92 33.47 17.72
N ASP A 243 -22.43 33.28 16.49
CA ASP A 243 -22.05 34.05 15.31
C ASP A 243 -20.56 33.90 14.90
N VAL A 244 -19.92 32.79 15.30
CA VAL A 244 -18.57 32.40 14.87
C VAL A 244 -18.67 31.40 13.72
N PRO A 245 -18.21 31.74 12.50
CA PRO A 245 -18.23 30.81 11.38
C PRO A 245 -17.33 29.61 11.67
N ALA A 246 -17.85 28.41 11.51
CA ALA A 246 -17.13 27.17 11.83
C ALA A 246 -17.46 26.07 10.84
N ARG A 247 -16.56 25.11 10.64
CA ARG A 247 -16.79 23.91 9.82
C ARG A 247 -16.15 22.69 10.47
N VAL A 248 -16.71 21.52 10.22
CA VAL A 248 -16.17 20.24 10.70
C VAL A 248 -15.17 19.72 9.67
N VAL A 249 -14.09 19.11 10.12
CA VAL A 249 -13.05 18.55 9.26
C VAL A 249 -12.78 17.12 9.65
N ASN A 250 -12.78 16.25 8.63
CA ASN A 250 -12.47 14.84 8.75
C ASN A 250 -11.10 14.55 8.17
N GLY A 251 -10.31 13.80 8.91
CA GLY A 251 -8.96 13.42 8.53
C GLY A 251 -8.43 12.35 9.45
N PHE A 252 -7.12 12.39 9.66
CA PHE A 252 -6.44 11.52 10.59
C PHE A 252 -5.61 12.34 11.58
N GLN A 253 -5.48 11.85 12.81
CA GLN A 253 -4.42 12.31 13.71
C GLN A 253 -3.04 11.96 13.11
N ARG A 254 -1.97 12.54 13.67
CA ARG A 254 -0.57 12.31 13.29
C ARG A 254 -0.23 10.83 13.04
N GLY A 255 -0.85 9.92 13.78
CA GLY A 255 -0.49 8.51 13.81
C GLY A 255 0.80 8.27 14.59
N GLU A 256 1.31 7.06 14.50
CA GLU A 256 2.42 6.59 15.30
C GLU A 256 3.76 6.78 14.58
N TRP A 257 4.79 7.25 15.29
CA TRP A 257 6.13 7.37 14.71
C TRP A 257 6.81 5.99 14.61
N ASN A 258 7.22 5.59 13.39
CA ASN A 258 8.05 4.41 13.18
C ASN A 258 9.54 4.81 13.09
N PRO A 259 10.35 4.58 14.14
CA PRO A 259 11.76 4.99 14.16
C PRO A 259 12.63 4.18 13.19
N TYR A 260 12.24 2.96 12.83
CA TYR A 260 12.99 2.10 11.91
C TYR A 260 12.83 2.51 10.45
N GLY A 261 11.69 3.13 10.13
CA GLY A 261 11.35 3.61 8.80
C GLY A 261 11.51 5.11 8.58
N GLY A 262 11.51 5.90 9.66
CA GLY A 262 11.55 7.36 9.62
C GLY A 262 10.28 7.96 9.03
N TYR A 263 9.10 7.46 9.40
CA TYR A 263 7.80 7.92 8.94
C TYR A 263 6.72 7.77 10.01
N PHE A 264 5.62 8.51 9.87
CA PHE A 264 4.38 8.29 10.62
C PHE A 264 3.56 7.18 9.98
N MET A 265 3.20 6.17 10.76
CA MET A 265 2.26 5.11 10.40
C MET A 265 0.86 5.54 10.86
N VAL A 266 -0.05 5.67 9.91
CA VAL A 266 -1.43 6.12 10.15
C VAL A 266 -2.39 4.98 9.82
N ARG A 267 -3.27 4.67 10.76
CA ARG A 267 -4.23 3.57 10.71
C ARG A 267 -5.66 4.10 10.65
N LEU A 268 -6.62 3.22 10.35
CA LEU A 268 -8.03 3.57 10.40
C LEU A 268 -8.48 4.05 11.79
N LEU A 269 -7.95 3.47 12.86
CA LEU A 269 -8.19 3.91 14.24
C LEU A 269 -7.71 5.34 14.56
N ASP A 270 -6.85 5.91 13.71
CA ASP A 270 -6.37 7.29 13.83
C ASP A 270 -7.32 8.29 13.13
N ALA A 271 -8.39 7.80 12.49
CA ALA A 271 -9.42 8.65 11.90
C ALA A 271 -10.00 9.57 12.98
N HIS A 272 -10.12 10.85 12.66
CA HIS A 272 -10.46 11.87 13.65
C HIS A 272 -11.19 13.05 13.01
N SER A 273 -12.11 13.62 13.79
CA SER A 273 -12.89 14.79 13.42
C SER A 273 -12.56 15.97 14.34
N TRP A 274 -12.37 17.15 13.76
CA TRP A 274 -12.12 18.40 14.50
C TRP A 274 -12.87 19.57 13.88
N VAL A 275 -12.69 20.77 14.42
CA VAL A 275 -13.36 21.98 13.94
C VAL A 275 -12.32 22.98 13.44
N GLU A 276 -12.59 23.62 12.31
CA GLU A 276 -11.92 24.85 11.89
C GLU A 276 -12.88 26.02 12.13
N ALA A 277 -12.48 27.00 12.93
CA ALA A 277 -13.26 28.20 13.23
C ALA A 277 -12.61 29.42 12.60
N TYR A 278 -13.40 30.30 12.01
CA TYR A 278 -12.91 31.52 11.40
C TYR A 278 -12.78 32.63 12.46
N LEU A 279 -11.55 32.90 12.87
CA LEU A 279 -11.18 33.81 13.95
C LEU A 279 -10.12 34.79 13.45
N ASP A 280 -10.32 36.08 13.70
CA ASP A 280 -9.33 37.14 13.43
C ASP A 280 -8.79 37.13 11.99
N GLY A 281 -9.63 36.80 11.01
CA GLY A 281 -9.22 36.79 9.60
C GLY A 281 -8.66 35.47 9.09
N ALA A 282 -8.63 34.42 9.91
CA ALA A 282 -8.03 33.15 9.57
C ALA A 282 -8.86 31.95 10.05
N TRP A 283 -8.74 30.83 9.35
CA TRP A 283 -9.20 29.54 9.87
C TRP A 283 -8.24 29.06 10.94
N VAL A 284 -8.77 28.72 12.10
CA VAL A 284 -8.04 28.23 13.26
C VAL A 284 -8.57 26.86 13.61
N THR A 285 -7.67 25.89 13.68
CA THR A 285 -8.00 24.53 14.09
C THR A 285 -8.26 24.44 15.60
N LEU A 286 -9.38 23.84 15.98
CA LEU A 286 -9.81 23.56 17.35
C LEU A 286 -10.20 22.09 17.49
N ASP A 287 -9.73 21.44 18.55
CA ASP A 287 -10.08 20.06 18.84
C ASP A 287 -10.75 19.95 20.20
N PRO A 288 -12.07 19.70 20.24
CA PRO A 288 -12.82 19.54 21.47
C PRO A 288 -12.66 18.15 22.10
N SER A 289 -12.06 17.18 21.40
CA SER A 289 -11.94 15.80 21.87
C SER A 289 -10.80 15.63 22.88
N PRO A 290 -11.02 14.90 24.00
CA PRO A 290 -9.93 14.50 24.90
C PRO A 290 -8.81 13.71 24.22
N ARG A 291 -9.09 12.96 23.13
CA ARG A 291 -8.07 12.28 22.31
C ARG A 291 -7.20 13.24 21.49
N GLY A 292 -7.63 14.48 21.28
CA GLY A 292 -6.80 15.50 20.67
C GLY A 292 -5.66 15.98 21.58
N ALA A 293 -5.83 15.82 22.90
CA ALA A 293 -4.86 16.18 23.92
C ALA A 293 -3.99 14.99 24.37
N ALA A 294 -4.51 13.76 24.25
CA ALA A 294 -3.77 12.54 24.54
C ALA A 294 -3.25 11.94 23.23
N ASP A 295 -1.93 12.05 22.98
CA ASP A 295 -1.26 11.25 21.96
C ASP A 295 -1.69 9.78 22.10
N ALA A 296 -2.29 9.23 21.05
CA ALA A 296 -3.10 8.02 21.09
C ALA A 296 -2.41 6.87 21.86
N ALA A 297 -3.07 6.41 22.93
CA ALA A 297 -2.64 5.32 23.76
C ALA A 297 -2.76 3.98 23.03
N GLY A 298 -1.62 3.33 22.79
CA GLY A 298 -1.53 1.96 22.29
C GLY A 298 -0.26 1.73 21.49
N ALA A 299 0.89 1.63 22.17
CA ALA A 299 2.14 1.29 21.48
C ALA A 299 2.05 -0.17 20.96
N PRO A 300 2.10 -0.43 19.63
CA PRO A 300 2.28 -1.78 19.12
C PRO A 300 3.61 -2.36 19.61
N ALA A 301 3.69 -3.70 19.64
CA ALA A 301 4.96 -4.37 19.88
C ALA A 301 6.01 -3.89 18.85
N GLU A 302 7.24 -3.61 19.28
CA GLU A 302 8.33 -3.13 18.42
C GLU A 302 8.52 -3.98 17.15
N VAL A 303 8.19 -5.27 17.23
CA VAL A 303 8.19 -6.22 16.13
C VAL A 303 7.24 -5.81 14.99
N ALA A 304 6.05 -5.28 15.30
CA ALA A 304 5.09 -4.84 14.30
C ALA A 304 5.58 -3.59 13.55
N LEU A 305 6.19 -2.63 14.24
CA LEU A 305 6.83 -1.46 13.63
C LEU A 305 8.01 -1.87 12.72
N TYR A 306 8.82 -2.83 13.18
CA TYR A 306 9.92 -3.37 12.40
C TYR A 306 9.44 -4.11 11.14
N LEU A 307 8.42 -4.96 11.25
CA LEU A 307 7.81 -5.66 10.11
C LEU A 307 7.16 -4.69 9.12
N ASP A 308 6.50 -3.63 9.58
CA ASP A 308 5.96 -2.60 8.69
C ASP A 308 7.08 -1.85 7.95
N ALA A 309 8.16 -1.49 8.65
CA ALA A 309 9.33 -0.86 8.01
C ALA A 309 9.95 -1.77 6.93
N LEU A 310 10.01 -3.09 7.16
CA LEU A 310 10.43 -4.07 6.15
C LEU A 310 9.47 -4.15 4.96
N ARG A 311 8.16 -4.07 5.19
CA ARG A 311 7.15 -4.06 4.13
C ARG A 311 7.29 -2.81 3.24
N VAL A 312 7.49 -1.63 3.83
CA VAL A 312 7.75 -0.38 3.10
C VAL A 312 9.07 -0.44 2.33
N ARG A 313 10.12 -0.99 2.95
CA ARG A 313 11.43 -1.22 2.31
C ARG A 313 11.28 -2.12 1.08
N TRP A 314 10.56 -3.24 1.21
CA TRP A 314 10.27 -4.15 0.10
C TRP A 314 9.49 -3.45 -1.02
N TYR A 315 8.45 -2.68 -0.69
CA TYR A 315 7.68 -1.95 -1.71
C TYR A 315 8.54 -0.91 -2.44
N ARG A 316 9.34 -0.13 -1.71
CA ARG A 316 10.23 0.92 -2.27
C ARG A 316 11.31 0.35 -3.17
N TYR A 317 11.98 -0.72 -2.76
CA TYR A 317 13.16 -1.22 -3.45
C TYR A 317 12.87 -2.39 -4.39
N ILE A 318 11.78 -3.13 -4.23
CA ILE A 318 11.55 -4.34 -5.03
C ILE A 318 10.31 -4.21 -5.92
N VAL A 319 9.27 -3.49 -5.47
CA VAL A 319 8.02 -3.34 -6.26
C VAL A 319 8.02 -2.08 -7.12
N ASN A 320 8.62 -0.97 -6.67
CA ASN A 320 8.55 0.33 -7.37
C ASN A 320 9.90 0.81 -7.96
N TRP A 321 10.78 -0.12 -8.36
CA TRP A 321 12.13 0.16 -8.86
C TRP A 321 12.10 1.05 -10.13
N SER A 322 12.48 2.32 -10.01
CA SER A 322 12.57 3.27 -11.14
C SER A 322 13.91 3.16 -11.88
N LEU A 323 13.93 3.45 -13.19
CA LEU A 323 15.17 3.44 -14.02
C LEU A 323 16.25 4.41 -13.48
N GLN A 324 15.87 5.49 -12.79
CA GLN A 324 16.81 6.42 -12.15
C GLN A 324 17.54 5.78 -10.95
N ASP A 325 16.86 4.93 -10.17
CA ASP A 325 17.47 4.21 -9.06
C ASP A 325 18.46 3.13 -9.54
N GLN A 326 18.22 2.56 -10.72
CA GLN A 326 19.15 1.62 -11.37
C GLN A 326 20.46 2.29 -11.73
N VAL A 327 20.41 3.48 -12.35
CA VAL A 327 21.60 4.22 -12.77
C VAL A 327 22.40 4.71 -11.56
N MET A 328 21.74 5.28 -10.55
CA MET A 328 22.45 5.80 -9.36
C MET A 328 23.04 4.68 -8.48
N THR A 329 22.39 3.52 -8.39
CA THR A 329 22.95 2.37 -7.67
C THR A 329 24.09 1.73 -8.46
N ALA A 330 23.98 1.63 -9.78
CA ALA A 330 25.07 1.15 -10.63
C ALA A 330 26.30 2.06 -10.55
N LEU A 331 26.10 3.39 -10.52
CA LEU A 331 27.18 4.35 -10.33
C LEU A 331 27.83 4.23 -8.94
N ARG A 332 27.04 4.09 -7.86
CA ARG A 332 27.57 3.90 -6.51
C ARG A 332 28.29 2.56 -6.32
N VAL A 333 27.79 1.49 -6.93
CA VAL A 333 28.46 0.17 -6.90
C VAL A 333 29.75 0.23 -7.71
N ARG A 334 29.76 0.94 -8.85
CA ARG A 334 30.97 1.16 -9.65
C ARG A 334 32.01 1.99 -8.90
N GLU A 335 31.61 3.06 -8.23
CA GLU A 335 32.50 3.87 -7.39
C GLU A 335 33.00 3.09 -6.17
N ALA A 336 32.13 2.34 -5.48
CA ALA A 336 32.52 1.50 -4.36
C ALA A 336 33.47 0.37 -4.78
N ALA A 337 33.27 -0.22 -5.96
CA ALA A 337 34.16 -1.24 -6.53
C ALA A 337 35.52 -0.66 -6.95
N LEU A 338 35.57 0.61 -7.39
CA LEU A 338 36.81 1.31 -7.74
C LEU A 338 37.60 1.76 -6.50
N VAL A 339 36.92 2.01 -5.37
CA VAL A 339 37.53 2.38 -4.08
C VAL A 339 37.91 1.14 -3.24
N TRP A 340 37.38 -0.04 -3.57
CA TRP A 340 37.71 -1.29 -2.87
C TRP A 340 39.11 -1.79 -3.23
N ARG A 341 40.14 -1.19 -2.62
CA ARG A 341 41.46 -1.80 -2.47
C ARG A 341 41.45 -2.72 -1.25
N PRO A 342 41.81 -4.01 -1.38
CA PRO A 342 41.82 -4.90 -0.23
C PRO A 342 42.96 -4.50 0.69
N ARG A 343 42.63 -4.00 1.89
CA ARG A 343 43.56 -3.98 3.02
C ARG A 343 42.95 -4.83 4.15
N ALA A 344 43.61 -5.93 4.48
CA ALA A 344 43.40 -6.65 5.73
C ALA A 344 43.84 -5.73 6.88
N PRO A 345 43.07 -5.58 7.98
CA PRO A 345 42.38 -6.66 8.69
C PRO A 345 40.96 -6.31 9.20
N ALA A 346 39.94 -7.07 8.80
CA ALA A 346 38.54 -6.89 9.22
C ALA A 346 38.05 -8.01 10.18
N LEU A 347 38.88 -8.45 11.13
CA LEU A 347 38.50 -9.48 12.11
C LEU A 347 38.19 -8.91 13.51
N ALA A 348 38.64 -7.69 13.81
CA ALA A 348 38.45 -7.09 15.13
C ALA A 348 37.06 -6.42 15.33
N GLU A 349 36.41 -5.98 14.24
CA GLU A 349 35.13 -5.27 14.32
C GLU A 349 33.91 -6.21 14.43
N TRP A 350 34.05 -7.49 14.08
CA TRP A 350 32.95 -8.45 14.09
C TRP A 350 32.47 -8.78 15.50
N ARG A 351 33.32 -8.61 16.52
CA ARG A 351 32.98 -8.81 17.93
C ARG A 351 32.15 -7.69 18.55
N ARG A 352 31.97 -6.56 17.86
CA ARG A 352 31.19 -5.40 18.33
C ARG A 352 29.77 -5.36 17.77
N LEU A 353 29.39 -6.37 16.97
CA LEU A 353 28.05 -6.44 16.41
C LEU A 353 27.04 -6.78 17.52
N PRO A 354 25.85 -6.16 17.53
CA PRO A 354 24.77 -6.53 18.44
C PRO A 354 24.48 -8.04 18.40
N PRO A 355 24.15 -8.69 19.54
CA PRO A 355 23.97 -10.14 19.61
C PRO A 355 22.96 -10.70 18.60
N GLY A 356 21.95 -9.91 18.20
CA GLY A 356 20.99 -10.30 17.15
C GLY A 356 21.60 -10.52 15.76
N ILE A 357 22.70 -9.83 15.43
CA ILE A 357 23.40 -10.02 14.15
C ILE A 357 24.18 -11.33 14.15
N HIS A 358 24.73 -11.75 15.29
CA HIS A 358 25.38 -13.06 15.41
C HIS A 358 24.38 -14.20 15.22
N VAL A 359 23.16 -14.05 15.73
CA VAL A 359 22.07 -15.04 15.53
C VAL A 359 21.66 -15.10 14.06
N LEU A 360 21.51 -13.96 13.38
CA LEU A 360 21.21 -13.91 11.94
C LEU A 360 22.34 -14.48 11.08
N LEU A 361 23.60 -14.22 11.41
CA LEU A 361 24.76 -14.79 10.72
C LEU A 361 24.85 -16.31 10.96
N ALA A 362 24.53 -16.79 12.16
CA ALA A 362 24.48 -18.22 12.46
C ALA A 362 23.32 -18.91 11.71
N LEU A 363 22.13 -18.31 11.67
CA LEU A 363 20.97 -18.84 10.93
C LEU A 363 21.21 -18.84 9.42
N SER A 364 21.83 -17.80 8.87
CA SER A 364 22.18 -17.72 7.44
C SER A 364 23.31 -18.68 7.08
N ALA A 365 24.33 -18.86 7.93
CA ALA A 365 25.35 -19.89 7.75
C ALA A 365 24.76 -21.30 7.86
N MET A 366 23.85 -21.53 8.80
CA MET A 366 23.19 -22.83 8.98
C MET A 366 22.26 -23.17 7.81
N THR A 367 21.49 -22.21 7.30
CA THR A 367 20.68 -22.40 6.09
C THR A 367 21.53 -22.57 4.85
N ALA A 368 22.63 -21.83 4.70
CA ALA A 368 23.60 -22.05 3.62
C ALA A 368 24.26 -23.43 3.70
N ALA A 369 24.62 -23.90 4.91
CA ALA A 369 25.16 -25.23 5.14
C ALA A 369 24.11 -26.32 4.87
N LEU A 370 22.85 -26.10 5.23
CA LEU A 370 21.74 -27.01 4.94
C LEU A 370 21.43 -27.07 3.45
N LEU A 371 21.46 -25.93 2.75
CA LEU A 371 21.30 -25.84 1.30
C LEU A 371 22.49 -26.47 0.57
N TRP A 372 23.70 -26.26 1.06
CA TRP A 372 24.90 -26.91 0.54
C TRP A 372 24.88 -28.42 0.79
N TRP A 373 24.46 -28.87 1.97
CA TRP A 373 24.33 -30.29 2.30
C TRP A 373 23.21 -30.94 1.50
N THR A 374 22.06 -30.31 1.33
CA THR A 374 20.96 -30.81 0.48
C THR A 374 21.34 -30.79 -1.01
N ARG A 375 22.12 -29.81 -1.47
CA ARG A 375 22.68 -29.81 -2.83
C ARG A 375 23.77 -30.87 -3.00
N ARG A 376 24.61 -31.10 -2.00
CA ARG A 376 25.68 -32.12 -2.00
C ARG A 376 25.13 -33.53 -1.84
N SER A 377 24.07 -33.74 -1.07
CA SER A 377 23.38 -35.02 -0.94
C SER A 377 22.54 -35.35 -2.16
N ARG A 378 21.96 -34.33 -2.83
CA ARG A 378 21.36 -34.47 -4.18
C ARG A 378 22.42 -34.66 -5.28
N ALA A 379 23.62 -34.10 -5.13
CA ALA A 379 24.74 -34.33 -6.06
C ALA A 379 25.41 -35.70 -5.84
N ALA A 380 25.44 -36.21 -4.61
CA ALA A 380 25.93 -37.56 -4.28
C ALA A 380 24.93 -38.66 -4.66
N THR A 381 23.65 -38.31 -4.83
CA THR A 381 22.63 -39.14 -5.50
C THR A 381 22.36 -38.63 -6.90
N GLY A 382 23.44 -38.48 -7.69
CA GLY A 382 23.36 -38.36 -9.14
C GLY A 382 22.73 -39.61 -9.74
N ARG A 383 21.41 -39.70 -9.72
CA ARG A 383 20.63 -40.59 -10.58
C ARG A 383 20.93 -40.09 -11.99
N ARG A 384 21.93 -40.68 -12.65
CA ARG A 384 22.16 -40.57 -14.10
C ARG A 384 20.77 -40.61 -14.74
N ALA A 385 20.45 -39.62 -15.57
CA ALA A 385 19.31 -39.75 -16.48
C ALA A 385 19.39 -41.16 -17.08
N PRO A 386 18.32 -41.98 -16.99
CA PRO A 386 18.41 -43.37 -17.41
C PRO A 386 18.99 -43.38 -18.81
N ALA A 387 20.15 -44.02 -18.96
CA ALA A 387 20.78 -44.20 -20.25
C ALA A 387 19.73 -44.79 -21.19
N MET A 388 19.73 -44.35 -22.45
CA MET A 388 18.77 -44.80 -23.45
C MET A 388 18.58 -46.32 -23.34
N PRO A 389 17.34 -46.82 -23.15
CA PRO A 389 17.09 -48.24 -22.96
C PRO A 389 17.75 -49.06 -24.06
N ALA A 390 18.44 -50.15 -23.69
CA ALA A 390 19.26 -50.93 -24.62
C ALA A 390 18.48 -51.44 -25.84
N PHE A 391 17.19 -51.76 -25.68
CA PHE A 391 16.32 -52.18 -26.80
C PHE A 391 16.15 -51.08 -27.84
N TYR A 392 15.96 -49.83 -27.42
CA TYR A 392 15.78 -48.70 -28.34
C TYR A 392 17.10 -48.38 -29.06
N GLY A 393 18.24 -48.55 -28.38
CA GLY A 393 19.57 -48.45 -28.99
C GLY A 393 19.84 -49.49 -30.06
N ARG A 394 19.43 -50.73 -29.83
CA ARG A 394 19.52 -51.79 -30.84
C ARG A 394 18.65 -51.50 -32.05
N ALA A 395 17.41 -51.05 -31.84
CA ALA A 395 16.49 -50.68 -32.92
C ALA A 395 17.06 -49.54 -33.79
N LEU A 396 17.58 -48.46 -33.17
CA LEU A 396 18.23 -47.36 -33.90
C LEU A 396 19.47 -47.83 -34.66
N ALA A 397 20.31 -48.69 -34.07
CA ALA A 397 21.49 -49.23 -34.75
C ALA A 397 21.10 -50.11 -35.96
N ALA A 398 20.03 -50.90 -35.86
CA ALA A 398 19.53 -51.74 -36.94
C ALA A 398 18.95 -50.92 -38.12
N LEU A 399 18.32 -49.79 -37.83
CA LEU A 399 17.81 -48.83 -38.81
C LEU A 399 18.94 -47.99 -39.44
N ALA A 400 19.93 -47.58 -38.65
CA ALA A 400 21.10 -46.82 -39.12
C ALA A 400 21.92 -47.61 -40.16
N ARG A 401 22.04 -48.93 -40.01
CA ARG A 401 22.67 -49.82 -41.02
C ARG A 401 21.94 -49.81 -42.36
N ARG A 402 20.72 -49.29 -42.43
CA ARG A 402 19.90 -49.12 -43.64
C ARG A 402 19.77 -47.66 -44.07
N GLY A 403 20.60 -46.77 -43.52
CA GLY A 403 20.59 -45.33 -43.84
C GLY A 403 19.47 -44.54 -43.16
N LEU A 404 18.69 -45.16 -42.26
CA LEU A 404 17.62 -44.49 -41.53
C LEU A 404 18.16 -44.03 -40.16
N VAL A 405 18.58 -42.77 -40.10
CA VAL A 405 19.08 -42.11 -38.88
C VAL A 405 18.15 -40.93 -38.55
N PRO A 406 17.87 -40.65 -37.26
CA PRO A 406 17.10 -39.47 -36.87
C PRO A 406 17.78 -38.16 -37.31
N ALA A 407 17.00 -37.20 -37.80
CA ALA A 407 17.51 -35.88 -38.17
C ALA A 407 17.70 -34.97 -36.93
N ALA A 408 18.53 -33.94 -37.06
CA ALA A 408 18.75 -32.97 -35.99
C ALA A 408 17.44 -32.22 -35.69
N GLY A 409 16.86 -32.43 -34.50
CA GLY A 409 15.59 -31.83 -34.07
C GLY A 409 14.35 -32.69 -34.29
N GLU A 410 14.48 -33.87 -34.91
CA GLU A 410 13.37 -34.81 -35.12
C GLU A 410 13.05 -35.57 -33.83
N THR A 411 11.77 -35.59 -33.43
CA THR A 411 11.31 -36.35 -32.26
C THR A 411 11.29 -37.85 -32.55
N ALA A 412 11.30 -38.67 -31.49
CA ALA A 412 11.24 -40.12 -31.63
C ALA A 412 9.99 -40.59 -32.38
N ARG A 413 8.84 -39.94 -32.14
CA ARG A 413 7.57 -40.20 -32.83
C ARG A 413 7.58 -39.80 -34.31
N GLU A 414 8.14 -38.64 -34.64
CA GLU A 414 8.31 -38.21 -36.03
C GLU A 414 9.24 -39.16 -36.79
N PHE A 415 10.34 -39.59 -36.15
CA PHE A 415 11.24 -40.59 -36.71
C PHE A 415 10.54 -41.93 -36.94
N ALA A 416 9.72 -42.39 -35.99
CA ALA A 416 8.94 -43.62 -36.15
C ALA A 416 7.94 -43.55 -37.30
N ALA A 417 7.27 -42.41 -37.49
CA ALA A 417 6.38 -42.19 -38.63
C ALA A 417 7.14 -42.22 -39.97
N ARG A 418 8.34 -41.64 -40.01
CA ARG A 418 9.20 -41.68 -41.20
C ARG A 418 9.71 -43.09 -41.51
N VAL A 419 10.11 -43.85 -40.49
CA VAL A 419 10.52 -45.25 -40.64
C VAL A 419 9.35 -46.12 -41.10
N ALA A 420 8.13 -45.86 -40.61
CA ALA A 420 6.93 -46.58 -41.05
C ALA A 420 6.66 -46.42 -42.57
N GLY A 421 6.96 -45.25 -43.14
CA GLY A 421 6.88 -45.01 -44.58
C GLY A 421 7.99 -45.71 -45.38
N ALA A 422 9.19 -45.83 -44.83
CA ALA A 422 10.35 -46.42 -45.52
C ALA A 422 10.43 -47.95 -45.38
N VAL A 423 9.91 -48.52 -44.29
CA VAL A 423 9.96 -49.95 -43.96
C VAL A 423 8.59 -50.39 -43.43
N PRO A 424 7.58 -50.58 -44.30
CA PRO A 424 6.21 -50.91 -43.86
C PRO A 424 6.13 -52.21 -43.07
N ALA A 425 6.97 -53.20 -43.41
CA ALA A 425 7.02 -54.48 -42.72
C ALA A 425 7.42 -54.35 -41.24
N GLY A 426 8.27 -53.38 -40.88
CA GLY A 426 8.78 -53.14 -39.52
C GLY A 426 8.08 -52.02 -38.76
N ALA A 427 7.10 -51.36 -39.39
CA ALA A 427 6.50 -50.12 -38.90
C ALA A 427 5.82 -50.30 -37.53
N ALA A 428 4.98 -51.32 -37.39
CA ALA A 428 4.22 -51.58 -36.16
C ALA A 428 5.15 -51.86 -34.98
N SER A 429 6.18 -52.68 -35.19
CA SER A 429 7.15 -53.06 -34.16
C SER A 429 8.02 -51.87 -33.73
N PHE A 430 8.45 -51.01 -34.66
CA PHE A 430 9.23 -49.83 -34.30
C PHE A 430 8.39 -48.74 -33.59
N VAL A 431 7.12 -48.56 -33.98
CA VAL A 431 6.18 -47.67 -33.27
C VAL A 431 5.92 -48.14 -31.84
N ALA A 432 5.79 -49.45 -31.63
CA ALA A 432 5.63 -50.03 -30.29
C ALA A 432 6.87 -49.78 -29.40
N LEU A 433 8.07 -49.99 -29.93
CA LEU A 433 9.33 -49.71 -29.21
C LEU A 433 9.51 -48.21 -28.92
N THR A 434 9.10 -47.35 -29.84
CA THR A 434 9.17 -45.89 -29.67
C THR A 434 8.21 -45.42 -28.57
N THR A 435 7.00 -45.97 -28.54
CA THR A 435 6.01 -45.68 -27.50
C THR A 435 6.51 -46.12 -26.12
N ALA A 436 7.10 -47.32 -26.03
CA ALA A 436 7.69 -47.82 -24.80
C ALA A 436 8.90 -46.98 -24.35
N TYR A 437 9.73 -46.52 -25.29
CA TYR A 437 10.86 -45.64 -25.00
C TYR A 437 10.40 -44.28 -24.44
N GLU A 438 9.42 -43.64 -25.06
CA GLU A 438 8.87 -42.35 -24.59
C GLU A 438 8.28 -42.50 -23.18
N ARG A 439 7.53 -43.59 -22.95
CA ARG A 439 6.95 -43.87 -21.63
C ARG A 439 8.00 -44.18 -20.57
N LEU A 440 9.05 -44.93 -20.87
CA LEU A 440 10.12 -45.23 -19.89
C LEU A 440 11.04 -44.04 -19.63
N ARG A 441 11.20 -43.13 -20.60
CA ARG A 441 12.05 -41.95 -20.47
C ARG A 441 11.35 -40.78 -19.80
N PHE A 442 10.05 -40.60 -20.06
CA PHE A 442 9.27 -39.47 -19.56
C PHE A 442 8.21 -39.85 -18.52
N GLY A 443 7.91 -41.14 -18.36
CA GLY A 443 7.07 -41.68 -17.30
C GLY A 443 7.88 -42.11 -16.09
N ALA A 444 7.39 -41.79 -14.88
CA ALA A 444 8.07 -42.11 -13.61
C ALA A 444 7.77 -43.53 -13.09
N THR A 445 7.17 -44.40 -13.90
CA THR A 445 6.74 -45.75 -13.53
C THR A 445 7.55 -46.83 -14.24
N PRO A 446 7.94 -47.92 -13.54
CA PRO A 446 8.58 -49.07 -14.18
C PRO A 446 7.63 -49.77 -15.16
N PRO A 447 8.15 -50.48 -16.17
CA PRO A 447 7.31 -51.21 -17.14
C PRO A 447 6.56 -52.34 -16.45
N SER A 448 5.31 -52.59 -16.86
CA SER A 448 4.59 -53.79 -16.45
C SER A 448 5.18 -55.05 -17.09
N GLU A 449 4.89 -56.24 -16.55
CA GLU A 449 5.34 -57.50 -17.17
C GLU A 449 4.84 -57.67 -18.60
N ASP A 450 3.60 -57.25 -18.88
CA ASP A 450 3.03 -57.27 -20.23
C ASP A 450 3.75 -56.33 -21.19
N GLU A 451 4.16 -55.16 -20.69
CA GLU A 451 4.95 -54.19 -21.45
C GLU A 451 6.36 -54.70 -21.74
N ALA A 452 7.00 -55.38 -20.77
CA ALA A 452 8.29 -56.03 -20.98
C ALA A 452 8.21 -57.15 -22.05
N ARG A 453 7.16 -57.98 -22.01
CA ARG A 453 6.90 -59.01 -23.03
C ARG A 453 6.65 -58.38 -24.42
N LEU A 454 5.90 -57.29 -24.49
CA LEU A 454 5.64 -56.55 -25.72
C LEU A 454 6.92 -55.95 -26.33
N ILE A 455 7.79 -55.35 -25.49
CA ILE A 455 9.08 -54.80 -25.92
C ILE A 455 9.97 -55.92 -26.49
N GLN A 456 10.07 -57.07 -25.81
CA GLN A 456 10.89 -58.18 -26.27
C GLN A 456 10.41 -58.76 -27.60
N ARG A 457 9.08 -58.93 -27.75
CA ARG A 457 8.47 -59.40 -29.00
C ARG A 457 8.72 -58.41 -30.14
N SER A 458 8.48 -57.11 -29.89
CA SER A 458 8.64 -56.06 -30.89
C SER A 458 10.10 -55.85 -31.32
N ASP A 459 11.06 -55.99 -30.41
CA ASP A 459 12.50 -55.94 -30.73
C ASP A 459 12.90 -57.11 -31.64
N THR A 460 12.45 -58.32 -31.30
CA THR A 460 12.76 -59.54 -32.10
C THR A 460 12.11 -59.48 -33.48
N GLU A 461 10.85 -59.07 -33.54
CA GLU A 461 10.08 -58.96 -34.78
C GLU A 461 10.63 -57.89 -35.71
N LEU A 462 10.99 -56.71 -35.17
CA LEU A 462 11.64 -55.65 -35.93
C LEU A 462 12.97 -56.12 -36.51
N LEU A 463 13.83 -56.77 -35.71
CA LEU A 463 15.12 -57.26 -36.21
C LEU A 463 14.96 -58.34 -37.28
N HIS A 464 13.98 -59.24 -37.13
CA HIS A 464 13.67 -60.27 -38.12
C HIS A 464 13.13 -59.67 -39.42
N GLN A 465 12.16 -58.75 -39.35
CA GLN A 465 11.59 -58.07 -40.51
C GLN A 465 12.62 -57.21 -41.24
N LEU A 466 13.49 -56.53 -40.48
CA LEU A 466 14.60 -55.81 -41.06
C LEU A 466 15.57 -56.78 -41.75
N ALA A 467 15.95 -57.89 -41.13
CA ALA A 467 16.85 -58.90 -41.71
C ALA A 467 16.29 -59.56 -42.98
N ALA A 468 14.98 -59.72 -43.08
CA ALA A 468 14.30 -60.26 -44.26
C ALA A 468 14.30 -59.30 -45.48
N LEU A 469 14.62 -58.02 -45.29
CA LEU A 469 14.74 -57.05 -46.37
C LEU A 469 16.14 -57.09 -46.98
N HIS A 470 16.24 -57.54 -48.24
CA HIS A 470 17.50 -57.59 -49.00
C HIS A 470 18.22 -56.22 -49.03
N PRO A 471 19.56 -56.16 -48.92
CA PRO A 471 20.28 -54.90 -48.78
C PRO A 471 20.47 -54.19 -50.12
N ARG A 472 19.41 -53.64 -50.71
CA ARG A 472 19.47 -52.59 -51.74
C ARG A 472 18.21 -51.72 -51.72
N TYR A 473 18.24 -50.65 -50.95
CA TYR A 473 17.41 -49.48 -51.21
C TYR A 473 18.28 -48.23 -51.07
N ASN A 474 18.64 -47.63 -52.21
CA ASN A 474 19.37 -46.38 -52.32
C ASN A 474 18.36 -45.29 -52.72
N PRO A 475 17.96 -44.37 -51.81
CA PRO A 475 17.06 -43.28 -52.16
C PRO A 475 17.80 -42.05 -52.72
N ALA A 476 18.95 -42.22 -53.39
CA ALA A 476 19.63 -41.16 -54.12
C ALA A 476 19.39 -41.27 -55.64
N SER A 477 18.13 -41.16 -56.07
CA SER A 477 17.80 -40.87 -57.47
C SER A 477 16.43 -40.19 -57.61
N ARG A 478 16.30 -38.99 -57.04
CA ARG A 478 15.44 -37.95 -57.60
C ARG A 478 16.10 -36.59 -57.34
N THR A 479 16.84 -36.12 -58.33
CA THR A 479 17.09 -34.69 -58.56
C THR A 479 16.17 -34.23 -59.68
N LEU A 480 15.27 -33.31 -59.34
CA LEU A 480 14.74 -32.14 -60.07
C LEU A 480 13.35 -31.78 -59.55
#